data_AF-A0A9D6NGD8-F1
#
_entry.id   AF-A0A9D6NGD8-F1
#
_cell.length_a   1.000
_cell.length_b   1.000
_cell.length_c   1.000
_cell.angle_alpha   90.00
_cell.angle_beta   90.00
_cell.angle_gamma   90.00
#
_symmetry.space_group_name_H-M   'P 1'
#
loop_
_entity.id
_entity.type
_entity.pdbx_description
1 polymer ?
#
loop_
_entity_poly.entity_id
_entity_poly.type
_entity_poly.pdbx_seq_one_letter_code
_entity_poly.pdbx_strand_id
1 'polypeptide(L)'
;MGRWLGRLPPALEQALFTLPGLDRALSSLDPDLPGIDPILAARLFADAAFHPARWPAVLEQAEPVAEILSRLQPVYRNKALRLFGTFFHSDGEALRRFPVRGLIERLSAEPFEPTTDPSRALWSFLELAPADQLDAFAAAPAPCFRQLEHAIRRPARALHLCRGLRVLFEELPDLVVAWFLEFPLPLLRMAAELGALHPEQARGVAGECSEHVLFDRLLLRWPLERAARRLLACHLGVRNALPQRLRDYLGDERAIPEFQRARLQHSLERRVNLARLELLRRTAAAAARLERDPAPAREDGRALQSYLDAYYQGGGEEHRRRDPRSMAWWKRHPELDLDRWLAGTRLEHGANRLRPAAGPLEIAAVALRVADFPVAPAVLDPNKQVVVAATDEGGVVAAAILALTIDERLTFWWPPARLSASPEAGTCWRELFDTYAETLARELAREVGHGKVERLVGRS
;
A
#
# COMPACT_ATOMS: atom_id res chain seq x y z
N MET A 1 36.08 4.78 3.83
CA MET A 1 35.52 4.46 2.49
C MET A 1 35.95 3.10 1.95
N GLY A 2 37.25 2.82 1.75
CA GLY A 2 37.72 1.55 1.15
C GLY A 2 37.23 0.25 1.81
N ARG A 3 36.98 0.26 3.13
CA ARG A 3 36.43 -0.90 3.86
C ARG A 3 34.93 -1.17 3.60
N TRP A 4 34.14 -0.11 3.39
CA TRP A 4 32.72 -0.21 3.04
C TRP A 4 32.58 -0.69 1.60
N LEU A 5 33.31 -0.06 0.69
CA LEU A 5 33.23 -0.30 -0.75
C LEU A 5 33.65 -1.73 -1.12
N GLY A 6 34.69 -2.27 -0.49
CA GLY A 6 35.11 -3.66 -0.71
C GLY A 6 34.12 -4.74 -0.28
N ARG A 7 33.00 -4.36 0.37
CA ARG A 7 31.89 -5.27 0.73
C ARG A 7 30.66 -5.10 -0.16
N LEU A 8 30.66 -4.12 -1.07
CA LEU A 8 29.54 -3.85 -1.97
C LEU A 8 29.74 -4.58 -3.30
N PRO A 9 28.65 -4.91 -4.01
CA PRO A 9 28.76 -5.35 -5.39
C PRO A 9 29.48 -4.28 -6.24
N PRO A 10 30.39 -4.66 -7.16
CA PRO A 10 31.18 -3.71 -7.95
C PRO A 10 30.34 -2.67 -8.72
N ALA A 11 29.17 -3.08 -9.21
CA ALA A 11 28.24 -2.17 -9.90
C ALA A 11 27.67 -1.08 -8.97
N LEU A 12 27.44 -1.41 -7.69
CA LEU A 12 26.98 -0.45 -6.69
C LEU A 12 28.14 0.47 -6.31
N GLU A 13 29.33 -0.09 -6.06
CA GLU A 13 30.55 0.68 -5.78
C GLU A 13 30.79 1.76 -6.85
N GLN A 14 30.73 1.38 -8.13
CA GLN A 14 30.94 2.31 -9.25
C GLN A 14 29.87 3.40 -9.35
N ALA A 15 28.60 3.09 -9.07
CA ALA A 15 27.53 4.08 -9.01
C ALA A 15 27.72 5.07 -7.85
N LEU A 16 28.15 4.56 -6.68
CA LEU A 16 28.37 5.37 -5.48
C LEU A 16 29.53 6.36 -5.62
N PHE A 17 30.58 6.00 -6.36
CA PHE A 17 31.71 6.91 -6.65
C PHE A 17 31.33 8.17 -7.44
N THR A 18 30.17 8.18 -8.10
CA THR A 18 29.70 9.32 -8.89
C THR A 18 28.85 10.31 -8.12
N LEU A 19 28.48 9.99 -6.88
CA LEU A 19 27.54 10.80 -6.07
C LEU A 19 28.30 11.79 -5.17
N PRO A 20 28.20 13.11 -5.40
CA PRO A 20 28.94 14.11 -4.65
C PRO A 20 28.58 14.08 -3.16
N GLY A 21 29.55 13.98 -2.25
CA GLY A 21 29.33 14.05 -0.79
C GLY A 21 28.89 12.74 -0.13
N LEU A 22 28.71 11.66 -0.90
CA LEU A 22 28.36 10.34 -0.34
C LEU A 22 29.50 9.79 0.52
N ASP A 23 30.74 10.07 0.13
CA ASP A 23 31.95 9.81 0.89
C ASP A 23 31.88 10.38 2.31
N ARG A 24 31.38 11.61 2.46
CA ARG A 24 31.17 12.27 3.74
C ARG A 24 30.10 11.54 4.57
N ALA A 25 28.94 11.24 3.99
CA ALA A 25 27.85 10.54 4.68
C ALA A 25 28.27 9.13 5.14
N LEU A 26 28.93 8.37 4.27
CA LEU A 26 29.44 7.04 4.60
C LEU A 26 30.60 7.08 5.59
N SER A 27 31.40 8.15 5.61
CA SER A 27 32.48 8.31 6.60
C SER A 27 31.95 8.69 7.99
N SER A 28 30.76 9.27 8.08
CA SER A 28 30.05 9.45 9.35
C SER A 28 29.55 8.13 9.93
N LEU A 29 29.34 7.09 9.11
CA LEU A 29 29.04 5.74 9.57
C LEU A 29 30.32 4.96 9.83
N ASP A 30 30.54 4.54 11.07
CA ASP A 30 31.68 3.68 11.41
C ASP A 30 31.53 2.29 10.73
N PRO A 31 32.44 1.92 9.79
CA PRO A 31 32.43 0.63 9.08
C PRO A 31 32.53 -0.58 9.98
N ASP A 32 33.07 -0.40 11.18
CA ASP A 32 33.35 -1.47 12.11
C ASP A 32 32.21 -1.62 13.15
N LEU A 33 31.10 -0.87 13.00
CA LEU A 33 29.92 -1.00 13.85
C LEU A 33 29.30 -2.41 13.71
N PRO A 34 29.33 -3.25 14.77
CA PRO A 34 28.80 -4.60 14.70
C PRO A 34 27.29 -4.61 14.46
N GLY A 35 26.80 -5.57 13.66
CA GLY A 35 25.37 -5.76 13.39
C GLY A 35 24.78 -4.82 12.33
N ILE A 36 25.57 -3.95 11.71
CA ILE A 36 25.15 -3.14 10.57
C ILE A 36 25.41 -3.91 9.27
N ASP A 37 24.37 -4.10 8.46
CA ASP A 37 24.50 -4.60 7.09
C ASP A 37 25.06 -3.49 6.18
N PRO A 38 26.25 -3.67 5.60
CA PRO A 38 26.88 -2.61 4.83
C PRO A 38 26.15 -2.31 3.51
N ILE A 39 25.45 -3.29 2.94
CA ILE A 39 24.64 -3.09 1.74
C ILE A 39 23.41 -2.24 2.10
N LEU A 40 22.76 -2.51 3.23
CA LEU A 40 21.61 -1.73 3.67
C LEU A 40 21.98 -0.27 3.94
N ALA A 41 23.08 -0.02 4.64
CA ALA A 41 23.56 1.34 4.90
C ALA A 41 24.03 2.04 3.61
N ALA A 42 24.67 1.35 2.66
CA ALA A 42 24.98 1.95 1.37
C ALA A 42 23.70 2.29 0.57
N ARG A 43 22.71 1.38 0.55
CA ARG A 43 21.42 1.61 -0.13
C ARG A 43 20.66 2.80 0.46
N LEU A 44 20.70 2.97 1.78
CA LEU A 44 20.08 4.09 2.49
C LEU A 44 20.50 5.44 1.90
N PHE A 45 21.80 5.65 1.73
CA PHE A 45 22.34 6.91 1.23
C PHE A 45 22.34 6.99 -0.31
N ALA A 46 22.49 5.87 -1.00
CA ALA A 46 22.41 5.81 -2.46
C ALA A 46 21.05 6.25 -2.97
N ASP A 47 19.97 5.71 -2.39
CA ASP A 47 18.60 5.97 -2.83
C ASP A 47 18.24 7.46 -2.70
N ALA A 48 18.65 8.08 -1.60
CA ALA A 48 18.45 9.50 -1.39
C ALA A 48 19.35 10.38 -2.28
N ALA A 49 20.52 9.89 -2.69
CA ALA A 49 21.45 10.58 -3.58
C ALA A 49 20.98 10.58 -5.05
N PHE A 50 20.16 9.61 -5.47
CA PHE A 50 19.49 9.63 -6.79
C PHE A 50 18.44 10.75 -6.91
N HIS A 51 18.18 11.48 -5.83
CA HIS A 51 17.34 12.67 -5.82
C HIS A 51 18.17 13.91 -5.39
N PRO A 52 18.82 14.61 -6.34
CA PRO A 52 19.76 15.70 -6.04
C PRO A 52 19.21 16.78 -5.11
N ALA A 53 17.90 17.08 -5.21
CA ALA A 53 17.22 18.06 -4.37
C ALA A 53 17.10 17.64 -2.89
N ARG A 54 17.13 16.34 -2.60
CA ARG A 54 17.02 15.78 -1.23
C ARG A 54 18.38 15.64 -0.55
N TRP A 55 19.44 15.57 -1.35
CA TRP A 55 20.78 15.24 -0.90
C TRP A 55 21.33 16.15 0.22
N PRO A 56 21.13 17.49 0.19
CA PRO A 56 21.55 18.35 1.29
C PRO A 56 20.88 17.99 2.62
N ALA A 57 19.58 17.69 2.60
CA ALA A 57 18.85 17.28 3.80
C ALA A 57 19.35 15.94 4.33
N VAL A 58 19.70 14.99 3.46
CA VAL A 58 20.27 13.69 3.86
C VAL A 58 21.62 13.87 4.55
N LEU A 59 22.49 14.72 4.01
CA LEU A 59 23.80 15.03 4.62
C LEU A 59 23.66 15.66 6.00
N GLU A 60 22.69 16.56 6.19
CA GLU A 60 22.37 17.15 7.51
C GLU A 60 21.93 16.09 8.54
N GLN A 61 21.43 14.93 8.11
CA GLN A 61 20.97 13.86 9.01
C GLN A 61 22.02 12.76 9.24
N ALA A 62 23.10 12.70 8.45
CA ALA A 62 24.04 11.58 8.48
C ALA A 62 24.72 11.39 9.86
N GLU A 63 25.22 12.47 10.46
CA GLU A 63 25.85 12.44 11.78
C GLU A 63 24.86 12.07 12.90
N PRO A 64 23.67 12.69 12.99
CA PRO A 64 22.63 12.25 13.93
C PRO A 64 22.21 10.78 13.79
N VAL A 65 22.12 10.27 12.55
CA VAL A 65 21.84 8.85 12.30
C VAL A 65 22.95 7.97 12.87
N ALA A 66 24.21 8.33 12.62
CA ALA A 66 25.36 7.61 13.16
C ALA A 66 25.39 7.61 14.71
N GLU A 67 25.07 8.75 15.33
CA GLU A 67 24.96 8.87 16.78
C GLU A 67 23.86 7.97 17.37
N ILE A 68 22.71 7.86 16.70
CA ILE A 68 21.65 6.93 17.13
C ILE A 68 22.14 5.48 17.00
N LEU A 69 22.70 5.11 15.85
CA LEU A 69 23.15 3.74 15.59
C LEU A 69 24.24 3.27 16.57
N SER A 70 25.13 4.17 17.00
CA SER A 70 26.18 3.83 17.97
C SER A 70 25.60 3.51 19.37
N ARG A 71 24.52 4.20 19.76
CA ARG A 71 23.82 4.00 21.05
C ARG A 71 22.91 2.77 21.06
N LEU A 72 22.43 2.31 19.90
CA LEU A 72 21.57 1.13 19.79
C LEU A 72 22.36 -0.17 19.97
N GLN A 73 21.71 -1.15 20.60
CA GLN A 73 22.23 -2.53 20.63
C GLN A 73 22.37 -3.08 19.20
N PRO A 74 23.41 -3.89 18.91
CA PRO A 74 23.72 -4.35 17.54
C PRO A 74 22.54 -4.96 16.79
N VAL A 75 21.70 -5.74 17.50
CA VAL A 75 20.55 -6.46 16.92
C VAL A 75 19.47 -5.54 16.35
N TYR A 76 19.38 -4.28 16.80
CA TYR A 76 18.37 -3.32 16.32
C TYR A 76 18.87 -2.33 15.26
N ARG A 77 20.17 -2.26 15.00
CA ARG A 77 20.75 -1.23 14.10
C ARG A 77 20.20 -1.32 12.68
N ASN A 78 20.00 -2.54 12.16
CA ASN A 78 19.38 -2.75 10.84
C ASN A 78 17.91 -2.31 10.80
N LYS A 79 17.18 -2.43 11.91
CA LYS A 79 15.81 -1.92 12.00
C LYS A 79 15.79 -0.40 11.93
N ALA A 80 16.67 0.26 12.68
CA ALA A 80 16.82 1.71 12.64
C ALA A 80 17.15 2.18 11.22
N LEU A 81 18.08 1.51 10.53
CA LEU A 81 18.43 1.82 9.14
C LEU A 81 17.25 1.68 8.18
N ARG A 82 16.44 0.60 8.28
CA ARG A 82 15.23 0.44 7.45
C ARG A 82 14.22 1.54 7.71
N LEU A 83 14.02 1.89 8.98
CA LEU A 83 13.16 3.00 9.38
C LEU A 83 13.65 4.29 8.74
N PHE A 84 14.90 4.70 9.00
CA PHE A 84 15.53 5.88 8.39
C PHE A 84 15.39 5.89 6.87
N GLY A 85 15.55 4.73 6.21
CA GLY A 85 15.40 4.61 4.77
C GLY A 85 14.07 5.10 4.26
N THR A 86 12.99 4.68 4.91
CA THR A 86 11.66 5.13 4.53
C THR A 86 11.48 6.63 4.75
N PHE A 87 12.08 7.21 5.80
CA PHE A 87 12.05 8.66 6.01
C PHE A 87 12.85 9.45 4.97
N PHE A 88 13.96 8.93 4.46
CA PHE A 88 14.72 9.63 3.42
C PHE A 88 14.03 9.64 2.06
N HIS A 89 12.98 8.83 1.88
CA HIS A 89 12.12 8.91 0.71
C HIS A 89 11.16 10.12 0.76
N SER A 90 11.04 10.81 1.90
CA SER A 90 10.25 12.03 2.04
C SER A 90 10.81 13.20 1.27
N ASP A 91 9.99 14.24 1.11
CA ASP A 91 10.52 15.55 0.81
C ASP A 91 11.55 15.98 1.89
N GLY A 92 12.48 16.85 1.49
CA GLY A 92 13.54 17.32 2.38
C GLY A 92 13.03 18.15 3.56
N GLU A 93 11.75 18.55 3.58
CA GLU A 93 11.16 19.39 4.62
C GLU A 93 10.60 18.54 5.76
N ALA A 94 9.98 17.40 5.45
CA ALA A 94 9.56 16.37 6.41
C ALA A 94 10.76 15.80 7.18
N LEU A 95 11.94 15.70 6.55
CA LEU A 95 13.19 15.32 7.22
C LEU A 95 13.66 16.34 8.28
N ARG A 96 13.30 17.63 8.12
CA ARG A 96 13.72 18.72 9.03
C ARG A 96 12.72 18.98 10.16
N ARG A 97 11.43 18.66 9.95
CA ARG A 97 10.33 19.12 10.81
C ARG A 97 10.04 18.25 12.04
N PHE A 98 10.70 17.11 12.23
CA PHE A 98 10.00 16.00 12.90
C PHE A 98 10.77 15.33 14.06
N PRO A 99 10.10 14.94 15.17
CA PRO A 99 10.65 14.08 16.22
C PRO A 99 10.92 12.61 15.79
N VAL A 100 11.11 12.36 14.49
CA VAL A 100 11.33 11.03 13.89
C VAL A 100 12.48 10.29 14.56
N ARG A 101 13.56 11.01 14.89
CA ARG A 101 14.75 10.43 15.51
C ARG A 101 14.43 9.72 16.83
N GLY A 102 13.72 10.41 17.73
CA GLY A 102 13.30 9.84 19.01
C GLY A 102 12.36 8.65 18.84
N LEU A 103 11.46 8.70 17.84
CA LEU A 103 10.59 7.58 17.50
C LEU A 103 11.39 6.38 16.99
N ILE A 104 12.32 6.57 16.05
CA ILE A 104 13.16 5.49 15.49
C ILE A 104 14.01 4.87 16.59
N GLU A 105 14.67 5.68 17.41
CA GLU A 105 15.49 5.22 18.53
C GLU A 105 14.65 4.34 19.47
N ARG A 106 13.46 4.81 19.84
CA ARG A 106 12.53 4.05 20.68
C ARG A 106 12.06 2.74 20.03
N LEU A 107 11.67 2.76 18.75
CA LEU A 107 11.21 1.56 18.04
C LEU A 107 12.34 0.57 17.73
N SER A 108 13.58 1.02 17.82
CA SER A 108 14.79 0.22 17.60
C SER A 108 15.45 -0.17 18.92
N ALA A 109 14.65 -0.35 19.96
CA ALA A 109 15.09 -0.81 21.27
C ALA A 109 14.06 -1.79 21.86
N GLU A 110 14.41 -2.43 22.98
CA GLU A 110 13.42 -3.19 23.76
C GLU A 110 12.26 -2.27 24.21
N PRO A 111 11.00 -2.74 24.22
CA PRO A 111 10.54 -4.13 24.03
C PRO A 111 10.07 -4.46 22.59
N PHE A 112 10.59 -3.79 21.57
CA PHE A 112 10.18 -4.01 20.18
C PHE A 112 10.94 -5.16 19.52
N GLU A 113 10.44 -5.70 18.39
CA GLU A 113 11.12 -6.80 17.71
C GLU A 113 12.22 -6.25 16.75
N PRO A 114 13.44 -6.79 16.74
CA PRO A 114 14.53 -6.27 15.91
C PRO A 114 14.38 -6.54 14.41
N THR A 115 13.60 -7.55 14.05
CA THR A 115 13.42 -8.00 12.66
C THR A 115 12.16 -7.45 12.00
N THR A 116 11.25 -6.84 12.77
CA THR A 116 10.05 -6.20 12.20
C THR A 116 10.44 -4.95 11.43
N ASP A 117 9.65 -4.64 10.41
CA ASP A 117 9.82 -3.45 9.59
C ASP A 117 8.50 -2.66 9.51
N PRO A 118 8.22 -1.80 10.51
CA PRO A 118 7.02 -0.98 10.53
C PRO A 118 7.08 0.23 9.62
N SER A 119 8.18 0.42 8.89
CA SER A 119 8.45 1.63 8.12
C SER A 119 7.32 2.02 7.18
N ARG A 120 6.82 1.10 6.35
CA ARG A 120 5.70 1.35 5.41
C ARG A 120 4.41 1.79 6.10
N ALA A 121 4.08 1.23 7.26
CA ALA A 121 2.85 1.59 7.96
C ALA A 121 3.00 2.88 8.76
N LEU A 122 4.18 3.11 9.34
CA LEU A 122 4.52 4.37 9.99
C LEU A 122 4.49 5.51 8.97
N TRP A 123 4.96 5.25 7.75
CA TRP A 123 5.05 6.23 6.68
C TRP A 123 3.76 7.04 6.51
N SER A 124 2.60 6.38 6.51
CA SER A 124 1.30 7.06 6.39
C SER A 124 1.05 8.08 7.52
N PHE A 125 1.48 7.79 8.75
CA PHE A 125 1.39 8.74 9.86
C PHE A 125 2.35 9.91 9.66
N LEU A 126 3.53 9.65 9.14
CA LEU A 126 4.60 10.64 9.09
C LEU A 126 4.44 11.58 7.90
N GLU A 127 3.92 11.06 6.79
CA GLU A 127 3.66 11.84 5.58
C GLU A 127 2.37 12.65 5.71
N LEU A 128 1.32 12.10 6.32
CA LEU A 128 -0.05 12.64 6.19
C LEU A 128 -0.67 13.15 7.48
N ALA A 129 -0.13 12.82 8.66
CA ALA A 129 -0.73 13.33 9.88
C ALA A 129 -0.49 14.85 10.02
N PRO A 130 -1.48 15.60 10.51
CA PRO A 130 -1.33 17.03 10.78
C PRO A 130 -0.16 17.31 11.73
N ALA A 131 0.56 18.41 11.48
CA ALA A 131 1.80 18.73 12.19
C ALA A 131 1.63 18.80 13.72
N ASP A 132 0.47 19.28 14.19
CA ASP A 132 0.09 19.38 15.60
C ASP A 132 -0.23 18.02 16.25
N GLN A 133 -0.45 16.96 15.47
CA GLN A 133 -0.70 15.61 15.96
C GLN A 133 0.55 14.73 15.97
N LEU A 134 1.62 15.15 15.31
CA LEU A 134 2.84 14.37 15.19
C LEU A 134 3.55 14.14 16.50
N ASP A 135 3.57 15.15 17.37
CA ASP A 135 4.13 15.02 18.71
C ASP A 135 3.32 14.01 19.54
N ALA A 136 1.99 14.03 19.43
CA ALA A 136 1.13 13.07 20.11
C ALA A 136 1.35 11.63 19.60
N PHE A 137 1.48 11.46 18.28
CA PHE A 137 1.82 10.18 17.67
C PHE A 137 3.21 9.69 18.13
N ALA A 138 4.23 10.55 18.06
CA ALA A 138 5.58 10.23 18.51
C ALA A 138 5.61 9.91 20.02
N ALA A 139 4.79 10.57 20.84
CA ALA A 139 4.66 10.30 22.26
C ALA A 139 3.75 9.09 22.59
N ALA A 140 3.14 8.44 21.60
CA ALA A 140 2.17 7.36 21.83
C ALA A 140 2.77 6.23 22.71
N PRO A 141 1.97 5.61 23.59
CA PRO A 141 2.46 4.54 24.46
C PRO A 141 3.03 3.35 23.69
N ALA A 142 4.10 2.72 24.21
CA ALA A 142 4.72 1.54 23.61
C ALA A 142 3.74 0.40 23.22
N PRO A 143 2.66 0.13 23.99
CA PRO A 143 1.63 -0.84 23.57
C PRO A 143 1.00 -0.55 22.20
N CYS A 144 0.84 0.70 21.78
CA CYS A 144 0.27 1.06 20.48
C CYS A 144 1.19 0.59 19.34
N PHE A 145 2.48 0.88 19.47
CA PHE A 145 3.50 0.45 18.49
C PHE A 145 3.75 -1.05 18.49
N ARG A 146 3.67 -1.72 19.64
CA ARG A 146 3.74 -3.20 19.67
C ARG A 146 2.57 -3.83 18.93
N GLN A 147 1.37 -3.25 19.03
CA GLN A 147 0.22 -3.70 18.26
C GLN A 147 0.40 -3.44 16.76
N LEU A 148 1.02 -2.31 16.39
CA LEU A 148 1.42 -2.03 15.01
C LEU A 148 2.39 -3.10 14.49
N GLU A 149 3.48 -3.37 15.21
CA GLU A 149 4.47 -4.40 14.84
C GLU A 149 3.84 -5.79 14.70
N HIS A 150 2.94 -6.14 15.61
CA HIS A 150 2.21 -7.39 15.52
C HIS A 150 1.32 -7.45 14.27
N ALA A 151 0.65 -6.34 13.93
CA ALA A 151 -0.24 -6.27 12.78
C ALA A 151 0.50 -6.40 11.43
N ILE A 152 1.75 -5.98 11.35
CA ILE A 152 2.56 -5.98 10.11
C ILE A 152 3.44 -7.22 9.94
N ARG A 153 3.46 -8.18 10.89
CA ARG A 153 4.32 -9.37 10.79
C ARG A 153 4.14 -10.17 9.50
N ARG A 154 3.00 -10.03 8.83
CA ARG A 154 2.76 -10.60 7.50
C ARG A 154 2.96 -9.52 6.44
N PRO A 155 3.90 -9.68 5.48
CA PRO A 155 4.18 -8.66 4.47
C PRO A 155 2.96 -8.15 3.70
N ALA A 156 2.10 -9.06 3.22
CA ALA A 156 0.85 -8.71 2.53
C ALA A 156 -0.08 -7.82 3.38
N ARG A 157 -0.07 -8.03 4.71
CA ARG A 157 -0.87 -7.23 5.64
C ARG A 157 -0.26 -5.85 5.89
N ALA A 158 1.07 -5.72 5.87
CA ALA A 158 1.74 -4.44 6.00
C ALA A 158 1.36 -3.49 4.85
N LEU A 159 1.27 -4.02 3.63
CA LEU A 159 0.84 -3.26 2.46
C LEU A 159 -0.62 -2.77 2.59
N HIS A 160 -1.57 -3.67 2.88
CA HIS A 160 -2.96 -3.28 3.08
C HIS A 160 -3.11 -2.28 4.23
N LEU A 161 -2.35 -2.46 5.31
CA LEU A 161 -2.37 -1.53 6.42
C LEU A 161 -1.91 -0.13 6.01
N CYS A 162 -0.79 -0.02 5.28
CA CYS A 162 -0.29 1.25 4.76
C CYS A 162 -1.34 1.94 3.86
N ARG A 163 -1.92 1.19 2.90
CA ARG A 163 -2.95 1.71 1.99
C ARG A 163 -4.18 2.20 2.74
N GLY A 164 -4.68 1.42 3.69
CA GLY A 164 -5.86 1.81 4.47
C GLY A 164 -5.59 2.98 5.40
N LEU A 165 -4.43 3.04 6.06
CA LEU A 165 -4.04 4.20 6.86
C LEU A 165 -3.96 5.46 6.01
N ARG A 166 -3.40 5.37 4.80
CA ARG A 166 -3.36 6.49 3.86
C ARG A 166 -4.77 6.98 3.51
N VAL A 167 -5.69 6.11 3.13
CA VAL A 167 -7.09 6.48 2.86
C VAL A 167 -7.73 7.16 4.08
N LEU A 168 -7.48 6.65 5.29
CA LEU A 168 -8.03 7.25 6.50
C LEU A 168 -7.44 8.63 6.80
N PHE A 169 -6.17 8.87 6.50
CA PHE A 169 -5.58 10.19 6.63
C PHE A 169 -6.10 11.18 5.58
N GLU A 170 -6.33 10.71 4.35
CA GLU A 170 -6.90 11.52 3.28
C GLU A 170 -8.34 11.95 3.63
N GLU A 171 -9.17 11.05 4.16
CA GLU A 171 -10.60 11.29 4.40
C GLU A 171 -10.93 11.76 5.84
N LEU A 172 -10.15 11.33 6.83
CA LEU A 172 -10.46 11.50 8.27
C LEU A 172 -9.22 11.89 9.10
N PRO A 173 -8.41 12.88 8.68
CA PRO A 173 -7.09 13.17 9.26
C PRO A 173 -7.13 13.43 10.77
N ASP A 174 -8.18 14.10 11.25
CA ASP A 174 -8.32 14.49 12.66
C ASP A 174 -8.55 13.31 13.62
N LEU A 175 -8.90 12.14 13.10
CA LEU A 175 -9.31 10.99 13.90
C LEU A 175 -8.23 9.92 13.99
N VAL A 176 -7.34 9.82 13.00
CA VAL A 176 -6.44 8.66 12.87
C VAL A 176 -5.46 8.57 14.04
N VAL A 177 -4.81 9.67 14.43
CA VAL A 177 -3.86 9.67 15.55
C VAL A 177 -4.60 9.43 16.88
N ALA A 178 -5.74 10.07 17.08
CA ALA A 178 -6.58 9.85 18.26
C ALA A 178 -7.01 8.38 18.40
N TRP A 179 -7.43 7.76 17.29
CA TRP A 179 -7.76 6.33 17.26
C TRP A 179 -6.54 5.44 17.46
N PHE A 180 -5.36 5.82 16.97
CA PHE A 180 -4.14 5.05 17.21
C PHE A 180 -3.75 5.06 18.70
N LEU A 181 -3.93 6.20 19.37
CA LEU A 181 -3.67 6.37 20.79
C LEU A 181 -4.66 5.59 21.67
N GLU A 182 -5.96 5.64 21.32
CA GLU A 182 -7.01 5.08 22.18
C GLU A 182 -7.42 3.65 21.80
N PHE A 183 -7.41 3.32 20.51
CA PHE A 183 -7.86 2.04 19.94
C PHE A 183 -6.92 1.49 18.85
N PRO A 184 -5.63 1.27 19.14
CA PRO A 184 -4.67 0.87 18.12
C PRO A 184 -5.12 -0.38 17.36
N LEU A 185 -5.49 -1.46 18.05
CA LEU A 185 -5.91 -2.70 17.38
C LEU A 185 -7.18 -2.55 16.51
N PRO A 186 -8.29 -1.95 16.99
CA PRO A 186 -9.44 -1.64 16.12
C PRO A 186 -9.08 -0.80 14.89
N LEU A 187 -8.29 0.26 15.04
CA LEU A 187 -7.82 1.08 13.92
C LEU A 187 -7.03 0.24 12.91
N LEU A 188 -6.02 -0.50 13.37
CA LEU A 188 -5.14 -1.29 12.50
C LEU A 188 -5.88 -2.42 11.78
N ARG A 189 -6.91 -3.01 12.41
CA ARG A 189 -7.78 -4.00 11.76
C ARG A 189 -8.62 -3.36 10.65
N MET A 190 -9.29 -2.26 10.97
CA MET A 190 -10.11 -1.55 9.99
C MET A 190 -9.26 -1.03 8.83
N ALA A 191 -8.10 -0.42 9.09
CA ALA A 191 -7.18 0.01 8.05
C ALA A 191 -6.72 -1.15 7.15
N ALA A 192 -6.37 -2.31 7.72
CA ALA A 192 -6.02 -3.47 6.91
C ALA A 192 -7.19 -4.03 6.07
N GLU A 193 -8.44 -3.95 6.57
CA GLU A 193 -9.65 -4.34 5.81
C GLU A 193 -9.95 -3.33 4.70
N LEU A 194 -9.83 -2.04 4.98
CA LEU A 194 -10.05 -0.95 4.04
C LEU A 194 -9.01 -0.96 2.92
N GLY A 195 -7.73 -1.11 3.24
CA GLY A 195 -6.65 -1.14 2.25
C GLY A 195 -6.52 -2.46 1.48
N ALA A 196 -7.39 -3.43 1.75
CA ALA A 196 -7.55 -4.62 0.92
C ALA A 196 -8.53 -4.41 -0.25
N LEU A 197 -9.30 -3.31 -0.24
CA LEU A 197 -10.18 -2.92 -1.35
C LEU A 197 -9.39 -2.21 -2.46
N HIS A 198 -9.98 -2.12 -3.64
CA HIS A 198 -9.50 -1.19 -4.67
C HIS A 198 -9.44 0.26 -4.14
N PRO A 199 -8.40 1.06 -4.47
CA PRO A 199 -8.20 2.39 -3.88
C PRO A 199 -9.41 3.35 -3.99
N GLU A 200 -10.10 3.35 -5.13
CA GLU A 200 -11.29 4.20 -5.34
C GLU A 200 -12.45 3.78 -4.45
N GLN A 201 -12.66 2.48 -4.28
CA GLN A 201 -13.70 1.94 -3.42
C GLN A 201 -13.37 2.17 -1.95
N ALA A 202 -12.10 2.03 -1.56
CA ALA A 202 -11.64 2.36 -0.21
C ALA A 202 -11.95 3.83 0.14
N ARG A 203 -11.65 4.76 -0.78
CA ARG A 203 -12.01 6.18 -0.61
C ARG A 203 -13.52 6.38 -0.58
N GLY A 204 -14.27 5.74 -1.48
CA GLY A 204 -15.73 5.78 -1.48
C GLY A 204 -16.35 5.33 -0.15
N VAL A 205 -15.86 4.23 0.42
CA VAL A 205 -16.29 3.72 1.73
C VAL A 205 -16.00 4.73 2.85
N ALA A 206 -14.80 5.28 2.88
CA ALA A 206 -14.41 6.24 3.91
C ALA A 206 -15.18 7.58 3.78
N GLY A 207 -15.34 8.06 2.54
CA GLY A 207 -16.12 9.25 2.19
C GLY A 207 -17.60 9.10 2.57
N GLU A 208 -18.25 8.00 2.17
CA GLU A 208 -19.65 7.71 2.54
C GLU A 208 -19.81 7.66 4.07
N CYS A 209 -18.87 7.02 4.78
CA CYS A 209 -18.92 6.98 6.24
C CYS A 209 -18.74 8.38 6.86
N SER A 210 -17.94 9.26 6.26
CA SER A 210 -17.69 10.62 6.77
C SER A 210 -18.95 11.48 6.82
N GLU A 211 -19.94 11.19 5.96
CA GLU A 211 -21.25 11.86 5.93
C GLU A 211 -22.21 11.35 7.01
N HIS A 212 -21.90 10.20 7.64
CA HIS A 212 -22.75 9.60 8.66
C HIS A 212 -22.77 10.45 9.94
N VAL A 213 -23.91 10.49 10.65
CA VAL A 213 -24.10 11.29 11.89
C VAL A 213 -23.04 11.04 12.97
N LEU A 214 -22.45 9.84 12.99
CA LEU A 214 -21.37 9.53 13.92
C LEU A 214 -20.13 10.39 13.66
N PHE A 215 -19.86 10.79 12.43
CA PHE A 215 -18.69 11.55 12.01
C PHE A 215 -18.88 13.07 12.09
N ASP A 216 -20.08 13.54 12.47
CA ASP A 216 -20.33 14.94 12.73
C ASP A 216 -19.37 15.48 13.81
N ARG A 217 -18.54 16.45 13.42
CA ARG A 217 -17.54 17.10 14.28
C ARG A 217 -18.18 17.81 15.48
N LEU A 218 -19.43 18.24 15.37
CA LEU A 218 -20.15 18.94 16.42
C LEU A 218 -20.81 18.00 17.43
N LEU A 219 -21.03 16.73 17.08
CA LEU A 219 -21.75 15.76 17.92
C LEU A 219 -21.16 15.69 19.34
N LEU A 220 -19.84 15.58 19.44
CA LEU A 220 -19.14 15.46 20.74
C LEU A 220 -18.91 16.81 21.43
N ARG A 221 -19.15 17.93 20.73
CA ARG A 221 -19.11 19.29 21.30
C ARG A 221 -20.44 19.74 21.87
N TRP A 222 -21.53 19.03 21.57
CA TRP A 222 -22.85 19.34 22.12
C TRP A 222 -22.95 18.98 23.60
N PRO A 223 -23.92 19.57 24.34
CA PRO A 223 -24.27 19.09 25.66
C PRO A 223 -24.55 17.58 25.64
N LEU A 224 -24.04 16.87 26.66
CA LEU A 224 -24.06 15.41 26.77
C LEU A 224 -25.43 14.80 26.47
N GLU A 225 -26.48 15.36 27.06
CA GLU A 225 -27.86 14.89 26.87
C GLU A 225 -28.34 15.08 25.43
N ARG A 226 -27.96 16.18 24.78
CA ARG A 226 -28.31 16.45 23.37
C ARG A 226 -27.60 15.49 22.44
N ALA A 227 -26.30 15.26 22.64
CA ALA A 227 -25.53 14.29 21.87
C ALA A 227 -26.10 12.86 22.02
N ALA A 228 -26.39 12.47 23.26
CA ALA A 228 -26.95 11.15 23.55
C ALA A 228 -28.36 10.94 22.98
N ARG A 229 -29.24 11.94 23.06
CA ARG A 229 -30.57 11.90 22.42
C ARG A 229 -30.47 11.83 20.90
N ARG A 230 -29.55 12.58 20.29
CA ARG A 230 -29.30 12.50 18.84
C ARG A 230 -28.89 11.08 18.44
N LEU A 231 -28.00 10.45 19.20
CA LEU A 231 -27.55 9.07 18.95
C LEU A 231 -28.67 8.04 19.14
N LEU A 232 -29.57 8.22 20.11
CA LEU A 232 -30.74 7.36 20.29
C LEU A 232 -31.73 7.45 19.13
N ALA A 233 -31.93 8.66 18.60
CA ALA A 233 -32.85 8.89 17.49
C ALA A 233 -32.33 8.35 16.14
N CYS A 234 -31.04 8.00 16.04
CA CYS A 234 -30.45 7.52 14.80
C CYS A 234 -30.35 5.98 14.80
N HIS A 235 -30.74 5.34 13.70
CA HIS A 235 -30.43 3.94 13.47
C HIS A 235 -28.98 3.79 13.02
N LEU A 236 -28.07 3.71 14.00
CA LEU A 236 -26.63 3.80 13.75
C LEU A 236 -26.02 2.58 13.03
N GLY A 237 -26.79 1.50 12.85
CA GLY A 237 -26.28 0.26 12.22
C GLY A 237 -25.10 -0.40 12.95
N VAL A 238 -24.72 0.08 14.13
CA VAL A 238 -23.60 -0.39 14.97
C VAL A 238 -24.05 -0.63 16.40
N ARG A 239 -23.38 -1.57 17.07
CA ARG A 239 -23.76 -1.96 18.43
C ARG A 239 -23.26 -0.91 19.44
N ASN A 240 -24.13 -0.49 20.35
CA ASN A 240 -23.76 0.13 21.62
C ASN A 240 -22.98 1.46 21.58
N ALA A 241 -23.23 2.35 20.61
CA ALA A 241 -22.60 3.68 20.58
C ALA A 241 -22.88 4.53 21.84
N LEU A 242 -24.00 4.27 22.52
CA LEU A 242 -24.38 4.96 23.75
C LEU A 242 -24.07 4.11 25.01
N PRO A 243 -23.35 4.66 26.02
CA PRO A 243 -23.20 4.05 27.34
C PRO A 243 -24.53 3.64 27.98
N GLN A 244 -24.59 2.46 28.62
CA GLN A 244 -25.83 1.98 29.24
C GLN A 244 -26.35 2.96 30.29
N ARG A 245 -25.47 3.47 31.16
CA ARG A 245 -25.84 4.47 32.17
C ARG A 245 -26.48 5.72 31.55
N LEU A 246 -26.00 6.19 30.39
CA LEU A 246 -26.62 7.33 29.71
C LEU A 246 -28.00 6.98 29.14
N ARG A 247 -28.21 5.74 28.68
CA ARG A 247 -29.55 5.27 28.31
C ARG A 247 -30.48 5.26 29.51
N ASP A 248 -30.02 4.75 30.64
CA ASP A 248 -30.82 4.66 31.86
C ASP A 248 -31.22 6.06 32.37
N TYR A 249 -30.27 7.00 32.41
CA TYR A 249 -30.56 8.40 32.78
C TYR A 249 -31.58 9.06 31.85
N LEU A 250 -31.47 8.84 30.54
CA LEU A 250 -32.39 9.41 29.56
C LEU A 250 -33.76 8.73 29.58
N GLY A 251 -33.83 7.42 29.83
CA GLY A 251 -35.07 6.65 29.92
C GLY A 251 -35.87 6.95 31.18
N ASP A 252 -35.18 7.16 32.31
CA ASP A 252 -35.81 7.51 33.59
C ASP A 252 -36.08 9.02 33.74
N GLU A 253 -35.78 9.84 32.71
CA GLU A 253 -35.81 11.31 32.75
C GLU A 253 -35.05 11.92 33.94
N ARG A 254 -34.00 11.25 34.42
CA ARG A 254 -33.21 11.66 35.58
C ARG A 254 -32.14 12.68 35.19
N ALA A 255 -31.96 13.69 36.03
CA ALA A 255 -30.83 14.61 35.90
C ALA A 255 -29.51 13.87 36.14
N ILE A 256 -28.54 14.06 35.23
CA ILE A 256 -27.18 13.54 35.38
C ILE A 256 -26.46 14.38 36.45
N PRO A 257 -25.94 13.77 37.53
CA PRO A 257 -25.19 14.52 38.53
C PRO A 257 -23.94 15.17 37.94
N GLU A 258 -23.64 16.40 38.34
CA GLU A 258 -22.54 17.21 37.76
C GLU A 258 -21.19 16.48 37.82
N PHE A 259 -20.88 15.86 38.95
CA PHE A 259 -19.65 15.08 39.15
C PHE A 259 -19.51 13.86 38.22
N GLN A 260 -20.60 13.38 37.62
CA GLN A 260 -20.58 12.27 36.66
C GLN A 260 -20.49 12.74 35.20
N ARG A 261 -20.84 13.99 34.89
CA ARG A 261 -20.93 14.48 33.51
C ARG A 261 -19.63 14.27 32.74
N ALA A 262 -18.49 14.69 33.30
CA ALA A 262 -17.19 14.53 32.64
C ALA A 262 -16.85 13.06 32.35
N ARG A 263 -17.13 12.14 33.29
CA ARG A 263 -16.90 10.70 33.12
C ARG A 263 -17.81 10.10 32.05
N LEU A 264 -19.07 10.50 32.02
CA LEU A 264 -20.04 10.02 31.03
C LEU A 264 -19.76 10.62 29.65
N GLN A 265 -19.32 11.87 29.56
CA GLN A 265 -18.86 12.51 28.34
C GLN A 265 -17.66 11.76 27.75
N HIS A 266 -16.62 11.51 28.55
CA HIS A 266 -15.48 10.73 28.11
C HIS A 266 -15.89 9.30 27.69
N SER A 267 -16.80 8.66 28.44
CA SER A 267 -17.34 7.35 28.07
C SER A 267 -18.13 7.38 26.76
N LEU A 268 -18.86 8.46 26.48
CA LEU A 268 -19.59 8.68 25.24
C LEU A 268 -18.63 8.83 24.07
N GLU A 269 -17.65 9.73 24.18
CA GLU A 269 -16.61 9.96 23.15
C GLU A 269 -15.92 8.66 22.76
N ARG A 270 -15.48 7.90 23.77
CA ARG A 270 -14.85 6.60 23.59
C ARG A 270 -15.74 5.61 22.83
N ARG A 271 -17.03 5.53 23.17
CA ARG A 271 -17.97 4.63 22.48
C ARG A 271 -18.34 5.10 21.08
N VAL A 272 -18.46 6.40 20.85
CA VAL A 272 -18.69 6.98 19.52
C VAL A 272 -17.49 6.69 18.61
N ASN A 273 -16.26 6.84 19.08
CA ASN A 273 -15.07 6.52 18.29
C ASN A 273 -14.98 5.03 17.92
N LEU A 274 -15.29 4.12 18.86
CA LEU A 274 -15.40 2.69 18.54
C LEU A 274 -16.54 2.40 17.54
N ALA A 275 -17.66 3.09 17.67
CA ALA A 275 -18.78 2.97 16.75
C ALA A 275 -18.43 3.46 15.33
N ARG A 276 -17.64 4.53 15.19
CA ARG A 276 -17.09 5.02 13.91
C ARG A 276 -16.23 3.94 13.24
N LEU A 277 -15.28 3.36 13.98
CA LEU A 277 -14.41 2.29 13.48
C LEU A 277 -15.21 1.03 13.08
N GLU A 278 -16.21 0.64 13.87
CA GLU A 278 -17.09 -0.50 13.58
C GLU A 278 -17.96 -0.24 12.33
N LEU A 279 -18.46 0.98 12.14
CA LEU A 279 -19.22 1.37 10.94
C LEU A 279 -18.34 1.25 9.70
N LEU A 280 -17.18 1.92 9.68
CA LEU A 280 -16.20 1.84 8.59
C LEU A 280 -15.89 0.39 8.22
N ARG A 281 -15.63 -0.45 9.23
CA ARG A 281 -15.31 -1.87 9.04
C ARG A 281 -16.47 -2.65 8.40
N ARG A 282 -17.72 -2.39 8.82
CA ARG A 282 -18.90 -3.05 8.23
C ARG A 282 -19.11 -2.62 6.79
N THR A 283 -18.96 -1.33 6.50
CA THR A 283 -19.09 -0.79 5.14
C THR A 283 -17.98 -1.35 4.24
N ALA A 284 -16.73 -1.40 4.72
CA ALA A 284 -15.62 -2.03 3.99
C ALA A 284 -15.87 -3.52 3.74
N ALA A 285 -16.40 -4.25 4.73
CA ALA A 285 -16.75 -5.66 4.56
C ALA A 285 -17.92 -5.88 3.58
N ALA A 286 -18.88 -4.96 3.51
CA ALA A 286 -19.95 -5.00 2.51
C ALA A 286 -19.40 -4.72 1.10
N ALA A 287 -18.57 -3.68 0.96
CA ALA A 287 -17.84 -3.35 -0.26
C ALA A 287 -17.00 -4.54 -0.78
N ALA A 288 -16.25 -5.19 0.10
CA ALA A 288 -15.45 -6.38 -0.23
C ALA A 288 -16.29 -7.58 -0.69
N ARG A 289 -17.57 -7.68 -0.27
CA ARG A 289 -18.47 -8.75 -0.75
C ARG A 289 -18.98 -8.44 -2.14
N LEU A 290 -19.19 -7.17 -2.46
CA LEU A 290 -19.58 -6.73 -3.81
C LEU A 290 -18.42 -6.89 -4.80
N GLU A 291 -17.18 -6.72 -4.36
CA GLU A 291 -15.98 -6.95 -5.18
C GLU A 291 -15.69 -8.44 -5.42
N ARG A 292 -16.23 -9.33 -4.56
CA ARG A 292 -16.15 -10.78 -4.73
C ARG A 292 -17.21 -11.31 -5.69
N ASP A 293 -17.06 -10.97 -6.96
CA ASP A 293 -17.31 -11.97 -8.02
C ASP A 293 -16.26 -13.09 -7.91
N PRO A 294 -16.50 -14.32 -8.42
CA PRO A 294 -15.74 -15.49 -8.04
C PRO A 294 -14.34 -15.50 -8.66
N ALA A 295 -13.40 -14.99 -7.85
CA ALA A 295 -11.95 -15.15 -7.86
C ALA A 295 -11.17 -14.54 -9.03
N PRO A 296 -9.99 -14.01 -8.68
CA PRO A 296 -8.79 -14.82 -8.82
C PRO A 296 -7.95 -14.84 -7.54
N ALA A 297 -7.32 -16.00 -7.34
CA ALA A 297 -6.33 -16.36 -6.33
C ALA A 297 -5.85 -15.25 -5.38
N ARG A 298 -6.19 -15.41 -4.09
CA ARG A 298 -5.31 -14.91 -3.01
C ARG A 298 -3.87 -15.32 -3.30
N GLU A 299 -2.92 -14.51 -2.85
CA GLU A 299 -1.48 -14.78 -2.86
C GLU A 299 -1.09 -16.05 -2.09
N ASP A 300 -1.53 -17.22 -2.55
CA ASP A 300 -0.99 -18.49 -2.10
C ASP A 300 0.34 -18.67 -2.83
N GLY A 301 1.43 -18.25 -2.17
CA GLY A 301 2.79 -18.47 -2.67
C GLY A 301 3.05 -19.94 -3.02
N ARG A 302 2.34 -20.88 -2.39
CA ARG A 302 2.34 -22.30 -2.76
C ARG A 302 1.71 -22.56 -4.12
N ALA A 303 0.58 -21.92 -4.44
CA ALA A 303 -0.09 -22.09 -5.73
C ALA A 303 0.72 -21.46 -6.87
N LEU A 304 1.41 -20.34 -6.60
CA LEU A 304 2.37 -19.75 -7.54
C LEU A 304 3.57 -20.68 -7.73
N GLN A 305 4.18 -21.17 -6.64
CA GLN A 305 5.31 -22.09 -6.71
C GLN A 305 4.97 -23.36 -7.51
N SER A 306 3.86 -24.03 -7.19
CA SER A 306 3.44 -25.23 -7.92
C SER A 306 3.15 -24.96 -9.40
N TYR A 307 2.61 -23.78 -9.74
CA TYR A 307 2.42 -23.38 -11.14
C TYR A 307 3.76 -23.17 -11.84
N LEU A 308 4.72 -22.47 -11.21
CA LEU A 308 6.04 -22.24 -11.77
C LEU A 308 6.80 -23.55 -11.97
N ASP A 309 6.74 -24.46 -10.98
CA ASP A 309 7.35 -25.78 -11.08
C ASP A 309 6.77 -26.55 -12.28
N ALA A 310 5.45 -26.59 -12.43
CA ALA A 310 4.81 -27.27 -13.56
C ALA A 310 5.07 -26.57 -14.92
N TYR A 311 5.15 -25.24 -14.93
CA TYR A 311 5.50 -24.46 -16.12
C TYR A 311 6.91 -24.80 -16.61
N TYR A 312 7.91 -24.85 -15.71
CA TYR A 312 9.31 -25.11 -16.08
C TYR A 312 9.66 -26.59 -16.23
N GLN A 313 8.93 -27.51 -15.59
CA GLN A 313 9.19 -28.96 -15.69
C GLN A 313 8.72 -29.62 -16.99
N GLY A 314 8.23 -28.84 -17.98
CA GLY A 314 8.08 -29.36 -19.35
C GLY A 314 6.83 -28.91 -20.10
N GLY A 315 6.09 -27.92 -19.59
CA GLY A 315 4.90 -27.42 -20.28
C GLY A 315 5.06 -26.03 -20.91
N GLY A 316 5.88 -25.11 -20.38
CA GLY A 316 6.01 -23.76 -20.94
C GLY A 316 4.65 -23.10 -21.23
N GLU A 317 4.49 -22.49 -22.41
CA GLU A 317 3.21 -21.93 -22.85
C GLU A 317 2.10 -22.99 -22.98
N GLU A 318 2.45 -24.22 -23.35
CA GLU A 318 1.53 -25.38 -23.37
C GLU A 318 1.01 -25.73 -21.96
N HIS A 319 1.77 -25.45 -20.89
CA HIS A 319 1.28 -25.63 -19.53
C HIS A 319 0.08 -24.72 -19.29
N ARG A 320 0.19 -23.44 -19.70
CA ARG A 320 -0.88 -22.47 -19.53
C ARG A 320 -2.16 -23.01 -20.17
N ARG A 321 -2.07 -23.48 -21.43
CA ARG A 321 -3.16 -24.12 -22.23
C ARG A 321 -3.80 -25.35 -21.58
N ARG A 322 -3.12 -26.02 -20.64
CA ARG A 322 -3.59 -27.24 -19.99
C ARG A 322 -3.89 -27.06 -18.51
N ASP A 323 -3.59 -25.89 -17.95
CA ASP A 323 -3.85 -25.59 -16.55
C ASP A 323 -5.39 -25.64 -16.29
N PRO A 324 -5.85 -26.39 -15.26
CA PRO A 324 -7.28 -26.55 -15.01
C PRO A 324 -8.05 -25.25 -14.79
N ARG A 325 -7.42 -24.21 -14.21
CA ARG A 325 -8.07 -22.92 -13.96
C ARG A 325 -8.27 -22.18 -15.27
N SER A 326 -7.23 -22.22 -16.10
CA SER A 326 -7.23 -21.65 -17.43
C SER A 326 -8.30 -22.32 -18.30
N MET A 327 -8.36 -23.66 -18.29
CA MET A 327 -9.42 -24.44 -18.95
C MET A 327 -10.84 -24.10 -18.45
N ALA A 328 -11.02 -23.95 -17.13
CA ALA A 328 -12.32 -23.59 -16.57
C ALA A 328 -12.74 -22.17 -16.95
N TRP A 329 -11.79 -21.25 -17.13
CA TRP A 329 -12.07 -19.90 -17.62
C TRP A 329 -12.44 -19.93 -19.11
N TRP A 330 -11.69 -20.60 -19.98
CA TRP A 330 -12.04 -20.67 -21.41
C TRP A 330 -13.37 -21.34 -21.70
N LYS A 331 -13.73 -22.37 -20.92
CA LYS A 331 -15.07 -22.98 -21.03
C LYS A 331 -16.21 -22.00 -20.72
N ARG A 332 -15.95 -20.98 -19.92
CA ARG A 332 -16.91 -19.90 -19.62
C ARG A 332 -16.88 -18.78 -20.67
N HIS A 333 -15.85 -18.74 -21.49
CA HIS A 333 -15.65 -17.76 -22.57
C HIS A 333 -15.39 -18.44 -23.92
N PRO A 334 -16.28 -19.35 -24.39
CA PRO A 334 -16.10 -20.08 -25.65
C PRO A 334 -15.99 -19.15 -26.87
N GLU A 335 -16.44 -17.91 -26.72
CA GLU A 335 -16.42 -16.88 -27.74
C GLU A 335 -15.08 -16.13 -27.87
N LEU A 336 -14.06 -16.42 -27.06
CA LEU A 336 -12.74 -15.83 -27.18
C LEU A 336 -11.82 -16.79 -27.96
N ASP A 337 -11.10 -16.27 -28.96
CA ASP A 337 -9.96 -17.00 -29.48
C ASP A 337 -8.84 -17.00 -28.44
N LEU A 338 -8.64 -18.17 -27.85
CA LEU A 338 -7.62 -18.41 -26.85
C LEU A 338 -6.22 -18.11 -27.38
N ASP A 339 -5.96 -18.48 -28.63
CA ASP A 339 -4.63 -18.39 -29.19
C ASP A 339 -4.29 -16.92 -29.42
N ARG A 340 -5.26 -16.13 -29.88
CA ARG A 340 -5.13 -14.67 -29.93
C ARG A 340 -5.02 -14.03 -28.56
N TRP A 341 -5.80 -14.46 -27.56
CA TRP A 341 -5.70 -13.92 -26.20
C TRP A 341 -4.30 -14.12 -25.61
N LEU A 342 -3.75 -15.34 -25.70
CA LEU A 342 -2.43 -15.65 -25.17
C LEU A 342 -1.31 -14.94 -25.93
N ALA A 343 -1.40 -14.90 -27.27
CA ALA A 343 -0.43 -14.22 -28.12
C ALA A 343 -0.48 -12.69 -27.99
N GLY A 344 -1.64 -12.14 -27.59
CA GLY A 344 -1.94 -10.71 -27.54
C GLY A 344 -1.80 -10.04 -28.90
N THR A 345 -1.58 -8.72 -28.87
CA THR A 345 -1.19 -7.93 -30.05
C THR A 345 0.21 -7.35 -29.88
N ARG A 346 0.73 -6.72 -30.94
CA ARG A 346 2.00 -5.98 -30.93
C ARG A 346 1.74 -4.58 -31.46
N LEU A 347 2.18 -3.59 -30.70
CA LEU A 347 2.06 -2.18 -31.07
C LEU A 347 3.45 -1.53 -31.01
N GLU A 348 3.83 -0.82 -32.06
CA GLU A 348 5.09 -0.09 -32.13
C GLU A 348 4.83 1.41 -31.91
N HIS A 349 5.68 2.05 -31.10
CA HIS A 349 5.62 3.48 -30.85
C HIS A 349 7.03 4.05 -30.60
N GLY A 350 7.57 4.75 -31.61
CA GLY A 350 8.96 5.21 -31.58
C GLY A 350 9.92 4.02 -31.46
N ALA A 351 10.84 4.08 -30.50
CA ALA A 351 11.81 3.01 -30.19
C ALA A 351 11.26 1.96 -29.19
N ASN A 352 9.96 1.99 -28.89
CA ASN A 352 9.32 1.09 -27.93
C ASN A 352 8.32 0.17 -28.61
N ARG A 353 8.23 -1.06 -28.13
CA ARG A 353 7.27 -2.07 -28.57
C ARG A 353 6.44 -2.57 -27.38
N LEU A 354 5.12 -2.47 -27.50
CA LEU A 354 4.18 -3.09 -26.56
C LEU A 354 3.89 -4.52 -27.00
N ARG A 355 3.98 -5.46 -26.05
CA ARG A 355 3.67 -6.88 -26.26
C ARG A 355 3.27 -7.53 -24.95
N PRO A 356 2.65 -8.72 -24.96
CA PRO A 356 2.53 -9.51 -23.76
C PRO A 356 3.91 -9.87 -23.19
N ALA A 357 3.97 -10.03 -21.87
CA ALA A 357 5.11 -10.66 -21.22
C ALA A 357 5.25 -12.10 -21.73
N ALA A 358 6.48 -12.51 -22.05
CA ALA A 358 6.84 -13.81 -22.62
C ALA A 358 6.64 -14.97 -21.64
N GLY A 359 6.39 -14.68 -20.35
CA GLY A 359 6.09 -15.70 -19.37
C GLY A 359 6.28 -15.25 -17.93
N PRO A 360 6.18 -16.19 -16.97
CA PRO A 360 6.19 -15.88 -15.54
C PRO A 360 7.48 -15.21 -15.04
N LEU A 361 8.65 -15.51 -15.63
CA LEU A 361 9.91 -14.89 -15.24
C LEU A 361 9.98 -13.40 -15.63
N GLU A 362 9.50 -13.03 -16.81
CA GLU A 362 9.44 -11.62 -17.20
C GLU A 362 8.46 -10.84 -16.32
N ILE A 363 7.33 -11.46 -15.97
CA ILE A 363 6.35 -10.89 -15.01
C ILE A 363 7.00 -10.68 -13.63
N ALA A 364 7.77 -11.65 -13.15
CA ALA A 364 8.50 -11.53 -11.88
C ALA A 364 9.58 -10.41 -11.96
N ALA A 365 10.29 -10.30 -13.08
CA ALA A 365 11.29 -9.25 -13.30
C ALA A 365 10.65 -7.85 -13.31
N VAL A 366 9.47 -7.70 -13.93
CA VAL A 366 8.67 -6.48 -13.86
C VAL A 366 8.32 -6.15 -12.41
N ALA A 367 7.89 -7.14 -11.62
CA ALA A 367 7.50 -6.92 -10.23
C ALA A 367 8.65 -6.57 -9.28
N LEU A 368 9.89 -6.95 -9.61
CA LEU A 368 11.07 -6.47 -8.87
C LEU A 368 11.33 -4.98 -9.08
N ARG A 369 10.82 -4.40 -10.17
CA ARG A 369 11.03 -2.99 -10.56
C ARG A 369 9.81 -2.10 -10.33
N VAL A 370 8.62 -2.69 -10.26
CA VAL A 370 7.36 -2.00 -9.93
C VAL A 370 6.96 -2.34 -8.50
N ALA A 371 6.97 -1.33 -7.62
CA ALA A 371 6.46 -1.49 -6.26
C ALA A 371 4.99 -1.97 -6.29
N ASP A 372 4.70 -3.01 -5.50
CA ASP A 372 3.38 -3.63 -5.32
C ASP A 372 2.75 -4.27 -6.58
N PHE A 373 3.55 -4.70 -7.56
CA PHE A 373 3.05 -5.46 -8.71
C PHE A 373 2.52 -6.84 -8.29
N PRO A 374 1.26 -7.19 -8.57
CA PRO A 374 0.66 -8.43 -8.08
C PRO A 374 1.06 -9.64 -8.95
N VAL A 375 2.26 -10.20 -8.71
CA VAL A 375 2.82 -11.33 -9.47
C VAL A 375 1.88 -12.52 -9.52
N ALA A 376 1.36 -12.96 -8.36
CA ALA A 376 0.55 -14.17 -8.30
C ALA A 376 -0.74 -14.04 -9.13
N PRO A 377 -1.56 -12.97 -9.00
CA PRO A 377 -2.67 -12.73 -9.92
C PRO A 377 -2.23 -12.59 -11.38
N ALA A 378 -1.12 -11.91 -11.67
CA ALA A 378 -0.64 -11.73 -13.04
C ALA A 378 -0.19 -13.03 -13.73
N VAL A 379 0.24 -14.04 -12.96
CA VAL A 379 0.71 -15.33 -13.45
C VAL A 379 -0.41 -16.39 -13.44
N LEU A 380 -1.21 -16.42 -12.37
CA LEU A 380 -2.15 -17.51 -12.09
C LEU A 380 -3.55 -17.28 -12.64
N ASP A 381 -3.89 -16.04 -12.98
CA ASP A 381 -5.23 -15.68 -13.47
C ASP A 381 -5.27 -15.74 -15.00
N PRO A 382 -5.99 -16.70 -15.60
CA PRO A 382 -6.10 -16.79 -17.06
C PRO A 382 -6.80 -15.58 -17.68
N ASN A 383 -7.59 -14.85 -16.90
CA ASN A 383 -8.25 -13.61 -17.30
C ASN A 383 -7.28 -12.42 -17.42
N LYS A 384 -6.02 -12.58 -17.00
CA LYS A 384 -5.03 -11.50 -16.98
C LYS A 384 -3.89 -11.75 -17.95
N GLN A 385 -3.42 -10.66 -18.54
CA GLN A 385 -2.22 -10.63 -19.36
C GLN A 385 -1.38 -9.43 -18.92
N VAL A 386 -0.10 -9.66 -18.62
CA VAL A 386 0.84 -8.55 -18.41
C VAL A 386 1.28 -8.07 -19.77
N VAL A 387 1.06 -6.80 -20.06
CA VAL A 387 1.55 -6.12 -21.26
C VAL A 387 2.74 -5.28 -20.86
N VAL A 388 3.86 -5.46 -21.54
CA VAL A 388 5.11 -4.74 -21.32
C VAL A 388 5.39 -3.83 -22.51
N ALA A 389 5.88 -2.63 -22.24
CA ALA A 389 6.54 -1.79 -23.21
C ALA A 389 8.05 -1.98 -23.06
N ALA A 390 8.71 -2.44 -24.11
CA ALA A 390 10.15 -2.69 -24.13
C ALA A 390 10.86 -1.87 -25.20
N THR A 391 12.09 -1.45 -24.95
CA THR A 391 12.97 -0.85 -25.96
C THR A 391 13.44 -1.89 -26.97
N ASP A 392 14.04 -1.45 -28.08
CA ASP A 392 14.66 -2.35 -29.08
C ASP A 392 15.77 -3.23 -28.50
N GLU A 393 16.43 -2.77 -27.43
CA GLU A 393 17.44 -3.53 -26.67
C GLU A 393 16.82 -4.56 -25.70
N GLY A 394 15.48 -4.64 -25.63
CA GLY A 394 14.74 -5.57 -24.78
C GLY A 394 14.52 -5.06 -23.34
N GLY A 395 14.89 -3.82 -23.03
CA GLY A 395 14.69 -3.22 -21.72
C GLY A 395 13.23 -2.84 -21.48
N VAL A 396 12.58 -3.41 -20.46
CA VAL A 396 11.19 -3.06 -20.11
C VAL A 396 11.15 -1.67 -19.43
N VAL A 397 10.37 -0.75 -20.01
CA VAL A 397 10.24 0.66 -19.58
C VAL A 397 8.88 0.99 -18.98
N ALA A 398 7.85 0.20 -19.26
CA ALA A 398 6.55 0.27 -18.62
C ALA A 398 5.87 -1.11 -18.65
N ALA A 399 4.94 -1.34 -17.72
CA ALA A 399 4.10 -2.53 -17.72
C ALA A 399 2.71 -2.23 -17.13
N ALA A 400 1.71 -2.96 -17.63
CA ALA A 400 0.34 -2.91 -17.15
C ALA A 400 -0.30 -4.31 -17.17
N ILE A 401 -1.34 -4.52 -16.38
CA ILE A 401 -2.11 -5.77 -16.36
C ILE A 401 -3.41 -5.53 -17.12
N LEU A 402 -3.53 -6.14 -18.29
CA LEU A 402 -4.77 -6.22 -19.06
C LEU A 402 -5.66 -7.31 -18.47
N ALA A 403 -6.94 -7.05 -18.34
CA ALA A 403 -7.95 -8.00 -17.90
C ALA A 403 -9.26 -7.83 -18.68
N LEU A 404 -10.05 -8.91 -18.77
CA LEU A 404 -11.44 -8.82 -19.21
C LEU A 404 -12.33 -8.57 -17.98
N THR A 405 -13.20 -7.55 -18.04
CA THR A 405 -14.20 -7.29 -17.01
C THR A 405 -15.37 -8.27 -17.10
N ILE A 406 -16.25 -8.25 -16.09
CA ILE A 406 -17.48 -9.06 -16.12
C ILE A 406 -18.40 -8.69 -17.30
N ASP A 407 -18.40 -7.42 -17.70
CA ASP A 407 -19.16 -6.93 -18.86
C ASP A 407 -18.44 -7.20 -20.19
N GLU A 408 -17.49 -8.13 -20.21
CA GLU A 408 -16.67 -8.51 -21.36
C GLU A 408 -15.91 -7.32 -21.98
N ARG A 409 -15.41 -6.39 -21.16
CA ARG A 409 -14.61 -5.24 -21.63
C ARG A 409 -13.14 -5.45 -21.34
N LEU A 410 -12.27 -5.13 -22.30
CA LEU A 410 -10.83 -5.12 -22.02
C LEU A 410 -10.46 -3.83 -21.27
N THR A 411 -9.84 -3.99 -20.10
CA THR A 411 -9.38 -2.86 -19.29
C THR A 411 -8.04 -3.14 -18.65
N PHE A 412 -7.28 -2.10 -18.36
CA PHE A 412 -6.08 -2.22 -17.55
C PHE A 412 -6.41 -2.05 -16.08
N TRP A 413 -6.11 -3.09 -15.29
CA TRP A 413 -6.43 -3.17 -13.86
C TRP A 413 -5.45 -2.37 -12.98
N TRP A 414 -4.31 -1.96 -13.55
CA TRP A 414 -3.30 -1.14 -12.88
C TRP A 414 -2.85 -0.03 -13.82
N PRO A 415 -2.75 1.24 -13.37
CA PRO A 415 -2.19 2.30 -14.19
C PRO A 415 -0.77 1.87 -14.62
N PRO A 416 -0.36 2.07 -15.88
CA PRO A 416 0.95 1.64 -16.34
C PRO A 416 2.04 2.18 -15.42
N ALA A 417 2.71 1.27 -14.72
CA ALA A 417 3.73 1.64 -13.75
C ALA A 417 4.99 2.01 -14.52
N ARG A 418 5.46 3.24 -14.32
CA ARG A 418 6.68 3.74 -14.97
C ARG A 418 7.87 3.01 -14.38
N LEU A 419 8.71 2.44 -15.25
CA LEU A 419 10.03 1.92 -14.87
C LEU A 419 11.15 2.92 -15.22
N SER A 420 10.79 4.04 -15.85
CA SER A 420 11.69 5.12 -16.32
C SER A 420 11.22 6.50 -15.80
N ALA A 421 12.17 7.38 -15.52
CA ALA A 421 12.06 8.51 -14.57
C ALA A 421 11.39 9.80 -15.08
N SER A 422 10.91 9.92 -16.33
CA SER A 422 10.39 11.21 -16.83
C SER A 422 8.89 11.44 -16.50
N PRO A 423 8.50 12.58 -15.86
CA PRO A 423 7.13 13.03 -15.56
C PRO A 423 6.19 13.13 -16.77
N GLU A 424 6.68 13.53 -17.94
CA GLU A 424 5.90 13.92 -19.12
C GLU A 424 5.32 12.72 -19.92
N ALA A 425 5.75 11.50 -19.64
CA ALA A 425 5.38 10.30 -20.40
C ALA A 425 4.09 9.58 -19.96
N GLY A 426 3.47 9.97 -18.84
CA GLY A 426 2.38 9.18 -18.23
C GLY A 426 1.08 9.12 -19.03
N THR A 427 0.64 10.26 -19.56
CA THR A 427 -0.57 10.34 -20.39
C THR A 427 -0.35 9.58 -21.71
N CYS A 428 0.83 9.75 -22.30
CA CYS A 428 1.26 9.03 -23.51
C CYS A 428 1.24 7.51 -23.31
N TRP A 429 1.75 6.98 -22.19
CA TRP A 429 1.68 5.54 -21.92
C TRP A 429 0.25 5.05 -21.77
N ARG A 430 -0.61 5.77 -21.05
CA ARG A 430 -2.01 5.38 -20.90
C ARG A 430 -2.70 5.28 -22.26
N GLU A 431 -2.56 6.30 -23.11
CA GLU A 431 -3.10 6.30 -24.47
C GLU A 431 -2.57 5.14 -25.32
N LEU A 432 -1.29 4.78 -25.19
CA LEU A 432 -0.69 3.65 -25.89
C LEU A 432 -1.22 2.30 -25.41
N PHE A 433 -1.36 2.12 -24.10
CA PHE A 433 -1.96 0.91 -23.54
C PHE A 433 -3.45 0.83 -23.93
N ASP A 434 -4.20 1.92 -23.87
CA ASP A 434 -5.59 1.96 -24.34
C ASP A 434 -5.66 1.58 -25.82
N THR A 435 -4.78 2.13 -26.66
CA THR A 435 -4.67 1.75 -28.08
C THR A 435 -4.34 0.26 -28.26
N TYR A 436 -3.49 -0.31 -27.40
CA TYR A 436 -3.20 -1.74 -27.38
C TYR A 436 -4.46 -2.56 -27.09
N ALA A 437 -5.21 -2.20 -26.04
CA ALA A 437 -6.46 -2.87 -25.68
C ALA A 437 -7.52 -2.75 -26.79
N GLU A 438 -7.71 -1.58 -27.39
CA GLU A 438 -8.62 -1.38 -28.52
C GLU A 438 -8.23 -2.23 -29.74
N THR A 439 -6.92 -2.37 -29.98
CA THR A 439 -6.40 -3.17 -31.11
C THR A 439 -6.64 -4.66 -30.86
N LEU A 440 -6.29 -5.15 -29.67
CA LEU A 440 -6.53 -6.54 -29.29
C LEU A 440 -8.04 -6.87 -29.27
N ALA A 441 -8.88 -5.98 -28.75
CA ALA A 441 -10.34 -6.13 -28.76
C ALA A 441 -10.88 -6.31 -30.18
N ARG A 442 -10.41 -5.49 -31.13
CA ARG A 442 -10.81 -5.59 -32.55
C ARG A 442 -10.36 -6.90 -33.17
N GLU A 443 -9.17 -7.38 -32.84
CA GLU A 443 -8.67 -8.66 -33.36
C GLU A 443 -9.45 -9.85 -32.78
N LEU A 444 -9.69 -9.86 -31.46
CA LEU A 444 -10.52 -10.88 -30.80
C LEU A 444 -11.97 -10.89 -31.33
N ALA A 445 -12.47 -9.75 -31.80
CA ALA A 445 -13.83 -9.62 -32.31
C ALA A 445 -13.98 -9.90 -33.82
N ARG A 446 -12.91 -9.75 -34.62
CA ARG A 446 -12.92 -10.03 -36.08
C ARG A 446 -13.28 -11.48 -36.41
N GLU A 447 -13.14 -12.38 -35.44
CA GLU A 447 -13.45 -13.80 -35.58
C GLU A 447 -14.90 -14.15 -35.16
N VAL A 448 -15.63 -13.21 -34.55
CA VAL A 448 -16.93 -13.49 -33.87
C VAL A 448 -18.08 -12.58 -34.34
N GLY A 449 -17.80 -11.57 -35.18
CA GLY A 449 -18.81 -10.69 -35.81
C GLY A 449 -18.94 -9.29 -35.16
N HIS A 450 -19.43 -8.31 -35.94
CA HIS A 450 -19.33 -6.87 -35.64
C HIS A 450 -19.93 -6.39 -34.30
N GLY A 451 -21.05 -6.96 -33.83
CA GLY A 451 -21.76 -6.48 -32.62
C GLY A 451 -21.05 -6.75 -31.29
N LYS A 452 -19.92 -7.45 -31.30
CA LYS A 452 -19.13 -7.78 -30.10
C LYS A 452 -17.90 -6.87 -29.93
N VAL A 453 -17.46 -6.23 -31.02
CA VAL A 453 -16.38 -5.22 -31.00
C VAL A 453 -16.75 -4.08 -30.04
N GLU A 454 -18.01 -3.64 -30.09
CA GLU A 454 -18.51 -2.53 -29.26
C GLU A 454 -18.53 -2.88 -27.77
N ARG A 455 -18.82 -4.15 -27.43
CA ARG A 455 -18.75 -4.64 -26.04
C ARG A 455 -17.31 -4.65 -25.53
N LEU A 456 -16.36 -5.21 -26.29
CA LEU A 456 -14.97 -5.35 -25.86
C LEU A 456 -14.21 -4.02 -25.75
N VAL A 457 -14.51 -3.05 -26.63
CA VAL A 457 -13.81 -1.76 -26.71
C VAL A 457 -14.39 -0.72 -25.74
N GLY A 458 -15.62 -0.91 -25.24
CA GLY A 458 -16.20 -0.03 -24.23
C GLY A 458 -16.34 1.43 -24.67
N ARG A 459 -16.71 1.69 -25.94
CA ARG A 459 -17.19 3.03 -26.33
C ARG A 459 -18.61 3.22 -25.79
N SER A 460 -18.74 4.08 -24.78
CA SER A 460 -20.00 4.70 -24.38
C SER A 460 -20.64 5.45 -25.54
#